data_AF-A0A7C6J2B9-F1
#
_entry.id   AF-A0A7C6J2B9-F1
#
_cell.length_a   1.000
_cell.length_b   1.000
_cell.length_c   1.000
_cell.angle_alpha   90.00
_cell.angle_beta   90.00
_cell.angle_gamma   90.00
#
_symmetry.space_group_name_H-M   'P 1'
#
loop_
_entity.id
_entity.type
_entity.pdbx_description
1 polymer ?
#
loop_
_entity_poly.entity_id
_entity_poly.type
_entity_poly.pdbx_seq_one_letter_code
_entity_poly.pdbx_strand_id
1 'polypeptide(L)'
;MRKIKFPVALLLIFFLLTASIPVAAGERGFSSAGASGDRSRETITTVAVVTVVVAVGLLIRSAARNSKAKGFYRQGEDYAAQGRWDLAADAFAEAAKINPKYRDVKSKLAYAREQAEKMLIALGDEAREKEKLEDALHYYQKALKYQPDSVLARARLEDLGRQMVAVYYRRGQVYETQNRWEEALREYEQAYHIDPYYEDLSDRYLRAKVKVEGEQRLLGVLYFLNYSDYPGLEAFLLQAVHAELAAAGAHRYVVIDYRRVQSIIGEQAEALGERFDDSLAMDMGRLLGADAVLTGEIRAVSQQGRRIRIQVAAKILAVPGAKVLKEVELSHTFSRKMTMDDLPEVMPEVAQELAKKILQ
;
A
#
# COMPACT_ATOMS: atom_id res chain seq x y z
N MET A 1 7.98 -24.42 54.90
CA MET A 1 8.97 -25.49 54.62
C MET A 1 8.37 -26.50 53.64
N ARG A 2 8.62 -26.37 52.33
CA ARG A 2 8.15 -27.33 51.30
C ARG A 2 9.30 -28.26 50.94
N LYS A 3 9.19 -29.51 51.38
CA LYS A 3 10.16 -30.58 51.12
C LYS A 3 10.25 -30.84 49.62
N ILE A 4 11.47 -30.69 49.11
CA ILE A 4 11.86 -30.88 47.73
C ILE A 4 11.69 -32.37 47.39
N LYS A 5 10.79 -32.71 46.45
CA LYS A 5 10.73 -34.05 45.84
C LYS A 5 11.84 -34.17 44.78
N PHE A 6 13.09 -34.13 45.22
CA PHE A 6 14.29 -34.39 44.40
C PHE A 6 14.77 -35.86 44.38
N PRO A 7 14.26 -36.85 45.16
CA PRO A 7 14.93 -38.15 45.17
C PRO A 7 14.50 -39.07 44.01
N VAL A 8 13.35 -38.86 43.36
CA VAL A 8 12.85 -39.84 42.36
C VAL A 8 13.64 -39.82 41.05
N ALA A 9 14.08 -38.64 40.60
CA ALA A 9 14.87 -38.52 39.38
C ALA A 9 16.30 -39.04 39.55
N LEU A 10 16.91 -38.85 40.74
CA LEU A 10 18.25 -39.36 41.03
C LEU A 10 18.26 -40.88 41.23
N LEU A 11 17.18 -41.44 41.80
CA LEU A 11 17.05 -42.87 42.08
C LEU A 11 16.86 -43.70 40.80
N LEU A 12 16.25 -43.12 39.77
CA LEU A 12 16.14 -43.72 38.42
C LEU A 12 17.46 -43.68 37.63
N ILE A 13 18.24 -42.60 37.75
CA ILE A 13 19.59 -42.52 37.17
C ILE A 13 20.54 -43.49 37.88
N PHE A 14 20.41 -43.65 39.21
CA PHE A 14 21.19 -44.60 39.99
C PHE A 14 20.90 -46.06 39.60
N PHE A 15 19.64 -46.40 39.33
CA PHE A 15 19.27 -47.75 38.86
C PHE A 15 19.80 -48.08 37.45
N LEU A 16 20.00 -47.06 36.60
CA LEU A 16 20.58 -47.19 35.26
C LEU A 16 22.11 -47.34 35.29
N LEU A 17 22.80 -46.84 36.32
CA LEU A 17 24.26 -46.95 36.49
C LEU A 17 24.70 -48.29 37.11
N THR A 18 23.82 -49.01 37.81
CA THR A 18 24.13 -50.31 38.42
C THR A 18 23.90 -51.51 37.50
N ALA A 19 23.35 -51.31 36.30
CA ALA A 19 23.28 -52.33 35.27
C ALA A 19 24.63 -52.42 34.52
N SER A 20 25.66 -52.85 35.24
CA SER A 20 27.02 -53.04 34.72
C SER A 20 27.05 -54.10 33.62
N ILE A 21 27.56 -53.72 32.46
CA ILE A 21 27.87 -54.59 31.32
C ILE A 21 29.12 -55.41 31.66
N PRO A 22 29.12 -56.75 31.60
CA PRO A 22 30.37 -57.51 31.60
C PRO A 22 30.94 -57.53 30.18
N VAL A 23 32.09 -56.87 30.00
CA VAL A 23 32.95 -57.00 28.82
C VAL A 23 33.71 -58.33 28.92
N ALA A 24 33.63 -59.14 27.86
CA ALA A 24 34.16 -60.49 27.78
C ALA A 24 35.70 -60.57 27.69
N ALA A 25 36.27 -61.67 28.20
CA ALA A 25 37.54 -62.23 27.71
C ALA A 25 37.67 -63.73 28.07
N GLY A 26 37.96 -64.59 27.08
CA GLY A 26 38.78 -65.80 27.27
C GLY A 26 38.17 -67.21 27.10
N GLU A 27 38.11 -67.67 25.85
CA GLU A 27 38.37 -69.03 25.30
C GLU A 27 37.74 -70.36 25.82
N ARG A 28 37.11 -71.05 24.85
CA ARG A 28 36.97 -72.51 24.56
C ARG A 28 35.96 -73.38 25.34
N GLY A 29 35.01 -73.94 24.58
CA GLY A 29 34.32 -75.19 24.91
C GLY A 29 32.99 -75.40 24.18
N PHE A 30 32.90 -76.45 23.36
CA PHE A 30 31.76 -76.96 22.60
C PHE A 30 30.41 -77.04 23.37
N SER A 31 29.29 -76.58 22.79
CA SER A 31 28.13 -77.42 22.37
C SER A 31 26.88 -76.58 22.06
N SER A 32 26.02 -77.17 21.23
CA SER A 32 24.80 -76.66 20.63
C SER A 32 23.60 -76.53 21.58
N ALA A 33 22.68 -75.64 21.17
CA ALA A 33 21.26 -75.51 21.54
C ALA A 33 20.92 -74.54 22.70
N GLY A 34 20.06 -73.55 22.39
CA GLY A 34 19.35 -72.76 23.40
C GLY A 34 19.41 -71.22 23.31
N ALA A 35 19.79 -70.62 22.17
CA ALA A 35 19.81 -69.16 22.04
C ALA A 35 18.46 -68.57 21.59
N SER A 36 17.45 -68.56 22.46
CA SER A 36 16.18 -67.83 22.18
C SER A 36 15.56 -67.12 23.38
N GLY A 37 16.04 -67.37 24.61
CA GLY A 37 15.49 -66.77 25.84
C GLY A 37 16.14 -65.46 26.29
N ASP A 38 17.35 -65.14 25.81
CA ASP A 38 18.16 -64.04 26.37
C ASP A 38 18.00 -62.72 25.58
N ARG A 39 18.04 -62.77 24.24
CA ARG A 39 17.81 -61.60 23.37
C ARG A 39 16.43 -60.96 23.55
N SER A 40 15.42 -61.75 23.90
CA SER A 40 14.05 -61.23 24.10
C SER A 40 13.94 -60.42 25.39
N ARG A 41 14.64 -60.81 26.46
CA ARG A 41 14.71 -60.04 27.72
C ARG A 41 15.55 -58.78 27.57
N GLU A 42 16.66 -58.88 26.85
CA GLU A 42 17.57 -57.75 26.56
C GLU A 42 16.92 -56.68 25.65
N THR A 43 16.12 -57.11 24.66
CA THR A 43 15.35 -56.19 23.80
C THR A 43 14.18 -55.54 24.53
N ILE A 44 13.43 -56.28 25.35
CA ILE A 44 12.33 -55.73 26.17
C ILE A 44 12.85 -54.70 27.18
N THR A 45 13.98 -54.98 27.84
CA THR A 45 14.60 -54.04 28.79
C THR A 45 15.15 -52.80 28.12
N THR A 46 15.79 -52.93 26.95
CA THR A 46 16.28 -51.78 26.17
C THR A 46 15.13 -50.87 25.70
N VAL A 47 14.03 -51.44 25.19
CA VAL A 47 12.84 -50.66 24.79
C VAL A 47 12.18 -49.97 25.99
N ALA A 48 12.12 -50.64 27.15
CA ALA A 48 11.59 -50.04 28.39
C ALA A 48 12.45 -48.87 28.89
N VAL A 49 13.78 -48.99 28.84
CA VAL A 49 14.71 -47.91 29.22
C VAL A 49 14.58 -46.72 28.26
N VAL A 50 14.57 -46.97 26.94
CA VAL A 50 14.43 -45.90 25.94
C VAL A 50 13.10 -45.17 26.09
N THR A 51 11.98 -45.88 26.31
CA THR A 51 10.66 -45.24 26.50
C THR A 51 10.61 -44.39 27.78
N VAL A 52 11.21 -44.84 28.88
CA VAL A 52 11.31 -44.05 30.12
C VAL A 52 12.19 -42.81 29.92
N VAL A 53 13.35 -42.93 29.27
CA VAL A 53 14.25 -41.79 29.00
C VAL A 53 13.56 -40.76 28.11
N VAL A 54 12.86 -41.20 27.06
CA VAL A 54 12.04 -40.33 26.21
C VAL A 54 10.92 -39.66 27.01
N ALA A 55 10.21 -40.40 27.86
CA ALA A 55 9.15 -39.84 28.70
C ALA A 55 9.68 -38.79 29.69
N VAL A 56 10.82 -39.06 30.34
CA VAL A 56 11.49 -38.11 31.24
C VAL A 56 11.97 -36.88 30.48
N GLY A 57 12.55 -37.05 29.29
CA GLY A 57 12.93 -35.93 28.41
C GLY A 57 11.75 -35.06 28.01
N LEU A 58 10.60 -35.66 27.70
CA LEU A 58 9.35 -34.95 27.40
C LEU A 58 8.81 -34.21 28.63
N LEU A 59 8.89 -34.80 29.83
CA LEU A 59 8.49 -34.16 31.08
C LEU A 59 9.38 -32.98 31.45
N ILE A 60 10.71 -33.10 31.30
CA ILE A 60 11.65 -31.99 31.53
C ILE A 60 11.38 -30.85 30.54
N ARG A 61 11.19 -31.17 29.26
CA ARG A 61 10.84 -30.19 28.22
C ARG A 61 9.51 -29.50 28.51
N SER A 62 8.51 -30.25 28.97
CA SER A 62 7.20 -29.73 29.39
C SER A 62 7.31 -28.81 30.61
N ALA A 63 8.08 -29.20 31.63
CA ALA A 63 8.33 -28.41 32.81
C ALA A 63 9.06 -27.09 32.50
N ALA A 64 10.09 -27.15 31.65
CA ALA A 64 10.82 -25.96 31.19
C ALA A 64 9.90 -25.01 30.40
N ARG A 65 9.07 -25.55 29.50
CA ARG A 65 8.06 -24.79 28.76
C ARG A 65 7.05 -24.12 29.70
N ASN A 66 6.56 -24.85 30.70
CA ASN A 66 5.62 -24.32 31.69
C ASN A 66 6.25 -23.23 32.57
N SER A 67 7.53 -23.36 32.92
CA SER A 67 8.24 -22.33 33.68
C SER A 67 8.36 -21.03 32.88
N LYS A 68 8.68 -21.11 31.58
CA LYS A 68 8.74 -19.93 30.71
C LYS A 68 7.35 -19.30 30.51
N ALA A 69 6.33 -20.10 30.21
CA ALA A 69 4.95 -19.61 30.07
C ALA A 69 4.44 -18.93 31.35
N LYS A 70 4.80 -19.47 32.53
CA LYS A 70 4.48 -18.89 33.84
C LYS A 70 5.02 -17.47 34.02
N GLY A 71 6.23 -17.19 33.52
CA GLY A 71 6.85 -15.87 33.61
C GLY A 71 6.03 -14.82 32.87
N PHE A 72 5.79 -15.06 31.58
CA PHE A 72 4.96 -14.19 30.74
C PHE A 72 3.52 -14.08 31.23
N TYR A 73 2.94 -15.17 31.72
CA TYR A 73 1.59 -15.14 32.27
C TYR A 73 1.50 -14.20 33.49
N ARG A 74 2.46 -14.25 34.41
CA ARG A 74 2.51 -13.34 35.57
C ARG A 74 2.70 -11.89 35.13
N GLN A 75 3.60 -11.67 34.18
CA GLN A 75 3.80 -10.34 33.61
C GLN A 75 2.51 -9.77 33.00
N GLY A 76 1.73 -10.61 32.30
CA GLY A 76 0.41 -10.23 31.79
C GLY A 76 -0.58 -9.87 32.89
N GLU A 77 -0.60 -10.63 34.00
CA GLU A 77 -1.42 -10.29 35.17
C GLU A 77 -0.99 -8.95 35.81
N ASP A 78 0.32 -8.72 35.93
CA ASP A 78 0.87 -7.49 36.51
C ASP A 78 0.53 -6.26 35.65
N TYR A 79 0.62 -6.37 34.32
CA TYR A 79 0.22 -5.31 33.41
C TYR A 79 -1.29 -5.07 33.42
N ALA A 80 -2.10 -6.14 33.46
CA ALA A 80 -3.54 -6.03 33.56
C ALA A 80 -3.97 -5.31 34.86
N ALA A 81 -3.31 -5.62 35.99
CA ALA A 81 -3.55 -4.95 37.27
C ALA A 81 -3.21 -3.44 37.23
N GLN A 82 -2.29 -3.03 36.35
CA GLN A 82 -1.94 -1.63 36.10
C GLN A 82 -2.82 -0.95 35.05
N GLY A 83 -3.79 -1.67 34.45
CA GLY A 83 -4.59 -1.17 33.33
C GLY A 83 -3.82 -1.03 32.00
N ARG A 84 -2.59 -1.55 31.91
CA ARG A 84 -1.76 -1.52 30.70
C ARG A 84 -2.12 -2.68 29.78
N TRP A 85 -3.32 -2.61 29.20
CA TRP A 85 -3.96 -3.74 28.53
C TRP A 85 -3.26 -4.21 27.26
N ASP A 86 -2.61 -3.31 26.52
CA ASP A 86 -1.84 -3.64 25.32
C ASP A 86 -0.63 -4.52 25.67
N LEU A 87 0.10 -4.18 26.72
CA LEU A 87 1.22 -4.97 27.23
C LEU A 87 0.77 -6.27 27.89
N ALA A 88 -0.39 -6.25 28.58
CA ALA A 88 -0.99 -7.46 29.11
C ALA A 88 -1.31 -8.45 27.99
N ALA A 89 -1.92 -7.98 26.89
CA ALA A 89 -2.23 -8.78 25.72
C ALA A 89 -0.96 -9.36 25.07
N ASP A 90 0.10 -8.56 24.92
CA ASP A 90 1.38 -9.04 24.36
C ASP A 90 2.03 -10.11 25.26
N ALA A 91 2.04 -9.91 26.58
CA ALA A 91 2.58 -10.88 27.53
C ALA A 91 1.78 -12.19 27.58
N PHE A 92 0.43 -12.12 27.59
CA PHE A 92 -0.40 -13.32 27.49
C PHE A 92 -0.26 -14.02 26.13
N ALA A 93 -0.02 -13.28 25.05
CA ALA A 93 0.23 -13.87 23.73
C ALA A 93 1.52 -14.69 23.71
N GLU A 94 2.61 -14.18 24.31
CA GLU A 94 3.86 -14.94 24.46
C GLU A 94 3.68 -16.16 25.36
N ALA A 95 2.94 -16.04 26.47
CA ALA A 95 2.61 -17.20 27.31
C ALA A 95 1.82 -18.27 26.54
N ALA A 96 0.81 -17.86 25.76
CA ALA A 96 0.00 -18.75 24.94
C ALA A 96 0.81 -19.39 23.80
N LYS A 97 1.74 -18.66 23.17
CA LYS A 97 2.66 -19.18 22.15
C LYS A 97 3.57 -20.26 22.71
N ILE A 98 4.06 -20.09 23.94
CA ILE A 98 4.93 -21.06 24.61
C ILE A 98 4.14 -22.30 25.04
N ASN A 99 3.01 -22.11 25.71
CA ASN A 99 2.09 -23.20 26.07
C ASN A 99 0.63 -22.74 26.00
N PRO A 100 -0.11 -23.12 24.93
CA PRO A 100 -1.51 -22.75 24.76
C PRO A 100 -2.45 -23.31 25.83
N LYS A 101 -2.04 -24.37 26.54
CA LYS A 101 -2.80 -25.02 27.62
C LYS A 101 -2.35 -24.56 29.02
N TYR A 102 -1.53 -23.51 29.10
CA TYR A 102 -1.08 -22.99 30.39
C TYR A 102 -2.22 -22.27 31.10
N ARG A 103 -2.81 -22.91 32.11
CA ARG A 103 -3.92 -22.36 32.91
C ARG A 103 -5.05 -21.85 31.99
N ASP A 104 -5.55 -20.65 32.26
CA ASP A 104 -6.59 -19.90 31.56
C ASP A 104 -6.01 -18.85 30.58
N VAL A 105 -4.75 -19.01 30.12
CA VAL A 105 -4.06 -18.01 29.28
C VAL A 105 -4.84 -17.61 28.03
N LYS A 106 -5.57 -18.55 27.40
CA LYS A 106 -6.40 -18.25 26.23
C LYS A 106 -7.51 -17.24 26.56
N SER A 107 -8.19 -17.42 27.69
CA SER A 107 -9.25 -16.53 28.14
C SER A 107 -8.67 -15.18 28.61
N LYS A 108 -7.55 -15.20 29.32
CA LYS A 108 -6.83 -13.98 29.74
C LYS A 108 -6.36 -13.15 28.54
N LEU A 109 -5.83 -13.79 27.51
CA LEU A 109 -5.42 -13.14 26.27
C LEU A 109 -6.62 -12.51 25.55
N ALA A 110 -7.71 -13.25 25.39
CA ALA A 110 -8.91 -12.73 24.73
C ALA A 110 -9.47 -11.51 25.45
N TYR A 111 -9.58 -11.59 26.79
CA TYR A 111 -10.03 -10.47 27.61
C TYR A 111 -9.08 -9.27 27.51
N ALA A 112 -7.76 -9.49 27.62
CA ALA A 112 -6.78 -8.41 27.52
C ALA A 112 -6.81 -7.72 26.15
N ARG A 113 -7.02 -8.47 25.05
CA ARG A 113 -7.19 -7.90 23.70
C ARG A 113 -8.41 -7.01 23.59
N GLU A 114 -9.55 -7.46 24.13
CA GLU A 114 -10.79 -6.67 24.15
C GLU A 114 -10.62 -5.37 24.97
N GLN A 115 -9.95 -5.44 26.12
CA GLN A 115 -9.67 -4.25 26.93
C GLN A 115 -8.67 -3.32 26.24
N ALA A 116 -7.65 -3.87 25.57
CA ALA A 116 -6.68 -3.08 24.81
C ALA A 116 -7.35 -2.35 23.65
N GLU A 117 -8.22 -3.02 22.90
CA GLU A 117 -9.02 -2.42 21.84
C GLU A 117 -9.85 -1.24 22.37
N LYS A 118 -10.65 -1.47 23.42
CA LYS A 118 -11.50 -0.41 24.03
C LYS A 118 -10.69 0.80 24.48
N MET A 119 -9.58 0.56 25.18
CA MET A 119 -8.67 1.61 25.64
C MET A 119 -8.06 2.39 24.46
N LEU A 120 -7.61 1.69 23.42
CA LEU A 120 -6.98 2.31 22.26
C LEU A 120 -7.99 3.11 21.43
N ILE A 121 -9.22 2.64 21.27
CA ILE A 121 -10.28 3.42 20.62
C ILE A 121 -10.55 4.70 21.41
N ALA A 122 -10.65 4.63 22.74
CA ALA A 122 -10.87 5.81 23.57
C ALA A 122 -9.72 6.83 23.47
N LEU A 123 -8.46 6.37 23.49
CA LEU A 123 -7.30 7.22 23.27
C LEU A 123 -7.30 7.84 21.87
N GLY A 124 -7.73 7.09 20.86
CA GLY A 124 -7.88 7.58 19.50
C GLY A 124 -8.96 8.67 19.39
N ASP A 125 -10.12 8.46 20.02
CA ASP A 125 -11.21 9.43 20.06
C ASP A 125 -10.76 10.73 20.76
N GLU A 126 -10.07 10.63 21.90
CA GLU A 126 -9.50 11.78 22.62
C GLU A 126 -8.44 12.53 21.79
N ALA A 127 -7.55 11.80 21.11
CA ALA A 127 -6.54 12.40 20.24
C ALA A 127 -7.19 13.16 19.08
N ARG A 128 -8.25 12.58 18.49
CA ARG A 128 -9.01 13.19 17.40
C ARG A 128 -9.73 14.46 17.83
N GLU A 129 -10.34 14.47 19.02
CA GLU A 129 -10.97 15.67 19.60
C GLU A 129 -9.96 16.81 19.82
N LYS A 130 -8.69 16.46 20.06
CA LYS A 130 -7.58 17.42 20.21
C LYS A 130 -6.91 17.78 18.87
N GLU A 131 -7.52 17.40 17.74
CA GLU A 131 -7.00 17.58 16.38
C GLU A 131 -5.63 16.93 16.13
N LYS A 132 -5.24 15.95 16.96
CA LYS A 132 -4.03 15.15 16.78
C LYS A 132 -4.34 13.94 15.92
N LEU A 133 -4.58 14.20 14.64
CA LEU A 133 -5.11 13.21 13.70
C LEU A 133 -4.16 12.01 13.50
N GLU A 134 -2.85 12.23 13.50
CA GLU A 134 -1.86 11.15 13.38
C GLU A 134 -1.79 10.26 14.62
N ASP A 135 -1.92 10.85 15.81
CA ASP A 135 -2.00 10.09 17.07
C ASP A 135 -3.28 9.25 17.08
N ALA A 136 -4.41 9.83 16.66
CA ALA A 136 -5.67 9.11 16.52
C ALA A 136 -5.55 7.93 15.54
N LEU A 137 -4.91 8.16 14.38
CA LEU A 137 -4.64 7.14 13.37
C LEU A 137 -3.84 5.98 13.98
N HIS A 138 -2.76 6.31 14.69
CA HIS A 138 -1.93 5.33 15.36
C HIS A 138 -2.71 4.48 16.36
N TYR A 139 -3.52 5.11 17.21
CA TYR A 139 -4.31 4.41 18.22
C TYR A 139 -5.35 3.46 17.59
N TYR A 140 -6.11 3.92 16.58
CA TYR A 140 -7.09 3.06 15.92
C TYR A 140 -6.44 1.89 15.15
N GLN A 141 -5.32 2.11 14.46
CA GLN A 141 -4.56 1.03 13.84
C GLN A 141 -4.04 0.02 14.87
N LYS A 142 -3.55 0.50 16.01
CA LYS A 142 -3.11 -0.36 17.11
C LYS A 142 -4.29 -1.13 17.73
N ALA A 143 -5.50 -0.58 17.77
CA ALA A 143 -6.69 -1.31 18.19
C ALA A 143 -6.97 -2.52 17.27
N LEU A 144 -6.86 -2.33 15.94
CA LEU A 144 -7.01 -3.43 14.97
C LEU A 144 -5.93 -4.51 15.08
N LYS A 145 -4.72 -4.18 15.55
CA LYS A 145 -3.70 -5.20 15.85
C LYS A 145 -4.19 -6.19 16.91
N TYR A 146 -4.90 -5.72 17.94
CA TYR A 146 -5.39 -6.57 19.02
C TYR A 146 -6.73 -7.23 18.69
N GLN A 147 -7.62 -6.50 17.99
CA GLN A 147 -8.89 -7.02 17.51
C GLN A 147 -9.08 -6.70 16.01
N PRO A 148 -8.58 -7.57 15.11
CA PRO A 148 -8.65 -7.34 13.67
C PRO A 148 -10.07 -7.13 13.15
N ASP A 149 -11.06 -7.77 13.79
CA ASP A 149 -12.48 -7.70 13.42
C ASP A 149 -13.25 -6.57 14.11
N SER A 150 -12.55 -5.61 14.73
CA SER A 150 -13.19 -4.45 15.36
C SER A 150 -13.90 -3.59 14.31
N VAL A 151 -15.24 -3.66 14.32
CA VAL A 151 -16.08 -2.82 13.47
C VAL A 151 -15.91 -1.33 13.84
N LEU A 152 -15.81 -1.04 15.13
CA LEU A 152 -15.68 0.34 15.61
C LEU A 152 -14.35 0.97 15.23
N ALA A 153 -13.22 0.27 15.39
CA ALA A 153 -11.91 0.81 15.00
C ALA A 153 -11.81 1.02 13.48
N ARG A 154 -12.37 0.11 12.67
CA ARG A 154 -12.44 0.30 11.20
C ARG A 154 -13.27 1.53 10.83
N ALA A 155 -14.46 1.70 11.43
CA ALA A 155 -15.30 2.86 11.18
C ALA A 155 -14.61 4.18 11.57
N ARG A 156 -13.86 4.20 12.68
CA ARG A 156 -13.06 5.35 13.10
C ARG A 156 -11.93 5.68 12.12
N LEU A 157 -11.23 4.66 11.61
CA LEU A 157 -10.18 4.85 10.60
C LEU A 157 -10.73 5.38 9.28
N GLU A 158 -11.88 4.89 8.84
CA GLU A 158 -12.52 5.38 7.62
C GLU A 158 -12.92 6.85 7.74
N ASP A 159 -13.52 7.24 8.88
CA ASP A 159 -13.89 8.63 9.15
C ASP A 159 -12.67 9.54 9.27
N LEU A 160 -11.63 9.08 9.97
CA LEU A 160 -10.37 9.80 10.10
C LEU A 160 -9.64 9.92 8.76
N GLY A 161 -9.72 8.90 7.90
CA GLY A 161 -9.10 8.87 6.58
C GLY A 161 -9.46 10.11 5.76
N ARG A 162 -10.74 10.50 5.74
CA ARG A 162 -11.20 11.72 5.06
C ARG A 162 -10.51 12.99 5.54
N GLN A 163 -10.24 13.10 6.85
CA GLN A 163 -9.52 14.25 7.43
C GLN A 163 -8.01 14.18 7.14
N MET A 164 -7.46 12.96 7.14
CA MET A 164 -6.05 12.70 6.87
C MET A 164 -5.64 13.03 5.43
N VAL A 165 -6.56 12.96 4.46
CA VAL A 165 -6.29 13.40 3.07
C VAL A 165 -5.67 14.79 3.05
N ALA A 166 -6.31 15.75 3.73
CA ALA A 166 -5.84 17.14 3.76
C ALA A 166 -4.49 17.29 4.50
N VAL A 167 -4.23 16.47 5.52
CA VAL A 167 -2.95 16.46 6.24
C VAL A 167 -1.82 15.97 5.35
N TYR A 168 -2.00 14.81 4.72
CA TYR A 168 -1.02 14.24 3.79
C TYR A 168 -0.78 15.16 2.60
N TYR A 169 -1.85 15.70 2.00
CA TYR A 169 -1.76 16.68 0.92
C TYR A 169 -0.90 17.89 1.31
N ARG A 170 -1.21 18.54 2.45
CA ARG A 170 -0.44 19.71 2.92
C ARG A 170 1.02 19.38 3.22
N ARG A 171 1.29 18.22 3.83
CA ARG A 171 2.67 17.79 4.13
C ARG A 171 3.44 17.50 2.85
N GLY A 172 2.79 16.88 1.85
CA GLY A 172 3.32 16.71 0.51
C GLY A 172 3.70 18.04 -0.12
N GLN A 173 2.84 19.07 -0.01
CA GLN A 173 3.14 20.42 -0.52
C GLN A 173 4.35 21.04 0.19
N VAL A 174 4.46 20.88 1.50
CA VAL A 174 5.64 21.35 2.25
C VAL A 174 6.91 20.67 1.72
N TYR A 175 6.91 19.37 1.50
CA TYR A 175 8.07 18.67 0.92
C TYR A 175 8.33 19.07 -0.54
N GLU A 176 7.30 19.25 -1.36
CA GLU A 176 7.42 19.75 -2.73
C GLU A 176 8.11 21.11 -2.76
N THR A 177 7.69 22.07 -1.94
CA THR A 177 8.32 23.41 -1.86
C THR A 177 9.78 23.35 -1.40
N GLN A 178 10.17 22.29 -0.69
CA GLN A 178 11.54 22.01 -0.28
C GLN A 178 12.34 21.21 -1.33
N ASN A 179 11.75 20.90 -2.49
CA ASN A 179 12.30 20.00 -3.52
C ASN A 179 12.63 18.59 -3.01
N ARG A 180 11.95 18.13 -1.95
CA ARG A 180 12.10 16.80 -1.37
C ARG A 180 11.07 15.86 -2.00
N TRP A 181 11.34 15.46 -3.24
CA TRP A 181 10.37 14.78 -4.10
C TRP A 181 10.02 13.38 -3.61
N GLU A 182 10.97 12.65 -3.02
CA GLU A 182 10.72 11.31 -2.48
C GLU A 182 9.76 11.35 -1.29
N GLU A 183 9.94 12.31 -0.37
CA GLU A 183 9.00 12.57 0.71
C GLU A 183 7.65 13.03 0.18
N ALA A 184 7.63 14.00 -0.73
CA ALA A 184 6.40 14.53 -1.30
C ALA A 184 5.57 13.43 -1.98
N LEU A 185 6.23 12.57 -2.76
CA LEU A 185 5.60 11.42 -3.41
C LEU A 185 4.95 10.49 -2.39
N ARG A 186 5.65 10.13 -1.31
CA ARG A 186 5.08 9.26 -0.26
C ARG A 186 3.85 9.89 0.38
N GLU A 187 3.89 11.18 0.68
CA GLU A 187 2.76 11.89 1.27
C GLU A 187 1.56 11.96 0.32
N TYR A 188 1.79 12.34 -0.93
CA TYR A 188 0.74 12.39 -1.93
C TYR A 188 0.17 11.00 -2.22
N GLU A 189 0.98 9.95 -2.21
CA GLU A 189 0.53 8.57 -2.37
C GLU A 189 -0.45 8.17 -1.25
N GLN A 190 -0.15 8.52 0.01
CA GLN A 190 -1.07 8.27 1.13
C GLN A 190 -2.42 9.00 0.94
N ALA A 191 -2.39 10.27 0.52
CA ALA A 191 -3.60 11.04 0.26
C ALA A 191 -4.39 10.44 -0.92
N TYR A 192 -3.69 10.11 -2.01
CA TYR A 192 -4.25 9.64 -3.27
C TYR A 192 -4.97 8.29 -3.09
N HIS A 193 -4.46 7.40 -2.24
CA HIS A 193 -5.14 6.15 -1.93
C HIS A 193 -6.48 6.32 -1.21
N ILE A 194 -6.70 7.45 -0.55
CA ILE A 194 -7.93 7.72 0.20
C ILE A 194 -8.93 8.51 -0.67
N ASP A 195 -8.49 9.62 -1.25
CA ASP A 195 -9.31 10.44 -2.14
C ASP A 195 -8.47 11.06 -3.27
N PRO A 196 -8.41 10.41 -4.45
CA PRO A 196 -7.72 10.94 -5.63
C PRO A 196 -8.26 12.29 -6.12
N TYR A 197 -9.51 12.62 -5.79
CA TYR A 197 -10.23 13.78 -6.32
C TYR A 197 -10.17 15.00 -5.42
N TYR A 198 -9.51 14.91 -4.25
CA TYR A 198 -9.14 16.07 -3.45
C TYR A 198 -8.42 17.09 -4.35
N GLU A 199 -8.62 18.40 -4.13
CA GLU A 199 -7.98 19.55 -4.84
C GLU A 199 -6.70 19.15 -5.59
N ASP A 200 -6.40 19.47 -6.85
CA ASP A 200 -5.13 19.13 -7.59
C ASP A 200 -4.20 17.92 -7.20
N LEU A 201 -4.63 16.94 -6.39
CA LEU A 201 -3.78 15.98 -5.70
C LEU A 201 -3.27 14.92 -6.66
N SER A 202 -4.15 14.47 -7.57
CA SER A 202 -3.78 13.60 -8.67
C SER A 202 -2.61 14.19 -9.47
N ASP A 203 -2.66 15.49 -9.79
CA ASP A 203 -1.62 16.17 -10.56
C ASP A 203 -0.30 16.27 -9.79
N ARG A 204 -0.38 16.62 -8.49
CA ARG A 204 0.79 16.70 -7.61
C ARG A 204 1.45 15.35 -7.38
N TYR A 205 0.65 14.30 -7.17
CA TYR A 205 1.12 12.92 -7.05
C TYR A 205 1.87 12.48 -8.32
N LEU A 206 1.26 12.70 -9.49
CA LEU A 206 1.85 12.38 -10.79
C LEU A 206 3.14 13.17 -11.05
N ARG A 207 3.16 14.47 -10.73
CA ARG A 207 4.36 15.31 -10.80
C ARG A 207 5.49 14.76 -9.93
N ALA A 208 5.20 14.48 -8.65
CA ALA A 208 6.19 13.95 -7.71
C ALA A 208 6.73 12.60 -8.20
N LYS A 209 5.85 11.73 -8.72
CA LYS A 209 6.23 10.44 -9.29
C LYS A 209 7.23 10.59 -10.44
N VAL A 210 6.94 11.47 -11.39
CA VAL A 210 7.86 11.75 -12.51
C VAL A 210 9.21 12.29 -12.02
N LYS A 211 9.22 13.19 -11.03
CA LYS A 211 10.47 13.75 -10.49
C LYS A 211 11.34 12.71 -9.79
N VAL A 212 10.74 11.73 -9.13
CA VAL A 212 11.46 10.65 -8.42
C VAL A 212 11.91 9.55 -9.39
N GLU A 213 11.03 9.10 -10.28
CA GLU A 213 11.30 7.96 -11.16
C GLU A 213 12.11 8.37 -12.40
N GLY A 214 11.92 9.60 -12.90
CA GLY A 214 12.68 10.16 -14.02
C GLY A 214 12.44 9.50 -15.39
N GLU A 215 11.51 8.55 -15.49
CA GLU A 215 11.28 7.76 -16.72
C GLU A 215 10.47 8.51 -17.78
N GLN A 216 9.62 9.45 -17.36
CA GLN A 216 8.63 10.13 -18.20
C GLN A 216 8.77 11.65 -18.10
N ARG A 217 8.15 12.38 -19.02
CA ARG A 217 8.02 13.85 -18.96
C ARG A 217 6.61 14.27 -18.61
N LEU A 218 6.46 15.36 -17.87
CA LEU A 218 5.15 15.94 -17.61
C LEU A 218 4.68 16.72 -18.83
N LEU A 219 3.54 16.32 -19.40
CA LEU A 219 2.91 16.98 -20.54
C LEU A 219 1.59 17.62 -20.11
N GLY A 220 1.53 18.95 -20.15
CA GLY A 220 0.28 19.69 -20.01
C GLY A 220 -0.41 19.82 -21.37
N VAL A 221 -1.51 19.11 -21.60
CA VAL A 221 -2.41 19.44 -22.72
C VAL A 221 -3.11 20.75 -22.32
N LEU A 222 -3.19 21.80 -23.15
CA LEU A 222 -3.62 23.13 -22.67
C LEU A 222 -4.85 23.73 -23.37
N TYR A 223 -5.00 23.64 -24.67
CA TYR A 223 -6.22 24.10 -25.34
C TYR A 223 -6.18 23.76 -26.81
N PHE A 224 -7.37 23.81 -27.41
CA PHE A 224 -7.55 23.89 -28.85
C PHE A 224 -8.28 25.19 -29.18
N LEU A 225 -7.72 26.02 -30.06
CA LEU A 225 -8.42 27.17 -30.61
C LEU A 225 -9.31 26.71 -31.76
N ASN A 226 -10.56 27.14 -31.78
CA ASN A 226 -11.50 26.76 -32.83
C ASN A 226 -11.73 27.92 -33.79
N TYR A 227 -11.23 27.77 -35.01
CA TYR A 227 -11.42 28.71 -36.12
C TYR A 227 -12.49 28.25 -37.11
N SER A 228 -13.24 27.20 -36.77
CA SER A 228 -14.36 26.72 -37.58
C SER A 228 -15.66 27.43 -37.24
N ASP A 229 -16.66 27.25 -38.10
CA ASP A 229 -18.03 27.75 -37.87
C ASP A 229 -18.82 26.94 -36.83
N TYR A 230 -18.19 25.96 -36.16
CA TYR A 230 -18.84 25.01 -35.26
C TYR A 230 -18.25 25.12 -33.84
N PRO A 231 -18.77 26.02 -32.99
CA PRO A 231 -18.23 26.26 -31.65
C PRO A 231 -18.41 25.04 -30.73
N GLY A 232 -17.55 24.92 -29.72
CA GLY A 232 -17.61 23.86 -28.70
C GLY A 232 -16.88 22.57 -29.07
N LEU A 233 -16.54 22.36 -30.35
CA LEU A 233 -15.77 21.19 -30.79
C LEU A 233 -14.39 21.09 -30.12
N GLU A 234 -13.78 22.22 -29.80
CA GLU A 234 -12.50 22.31 -29.10
C GLU A 234 -12.53 21.60 -27.75
N ALA A 235 -13.62 21.68 -27.00
CA ALA A 235 -13.73 21.04 -25.69
C ALA A 235 -13.77 19.50 -25.82
N PHE A 236 -14.53 19.00 -26.80
CA PHE A 236 -14.63 17.56 -27.09
C PHE A 236 -13.30 17.01 -27.60
N LEU A 237 -12.68 17.69 -28.56
CA LEU A 237 -11.38 17.30 -29.10
C LEU A 237 -10.32 17.30 -28.00
N LEU A 238 -10.31 18.34 -27.18
CA LEU A 238 -9.37 18.47 -26.09
C LEU A 238 -9.46 17.30 -25.10
N GLN A 239 -10.67 17.01 -24.63
CA GLN A 239 -10.92 15.91 -23.71
C GLN A 239 -10.47 14.57 -24.31
N ALA A 240 -10.79 14.35 -25.59
CA ALA A 240 -10.40 13.14 -26.30
C ALA A 240 -8.87 13.03 -26.47
N VAL A 241 -8.18 14.12 -26.84
CA VAL A 241 -6.72 14.16 -26.99
C VAL A 241 -6.02 13.89 -25.67
N HIS A 242 -6.52 14.47 -24.57
CA HIS A 242 -6.01 14.19 -23.23
C HIS A 242 -6.11 12.69 -22.91
N ALA A 243 -7.27 12.08 -23.12
CA ALA A 243 -7.49 10.66 -22.86
C ALA A 243 -6.57 9.76 -23.70
N GLU A 244 -6.44 10.05 -25.00
CA GLU A 244 -5.60 9.28 -25.92
C GLU A 244 -4.11 9.41 -25.58
N LEU A 245 -3.62 10.60 -25.24
CA LEU A 245 -2.22 10.78 -24.83
C LEU A 245 -1.93 10.14 -23.48
N ALA A 246 -2.86 10.20 -22.52
CA ALA A 246 -2.72 9.52 -21.24
C ALA A 246 -2.64 8.00 -21.41
N ALA A 247 -3.36 7.42 -22.38
CA ALA A 247 -3.35 5.98 -22.65
C ALA A 247 -2.17 5.54 -23.53
N ALA A 248 -2.02 6.12 -24.73
CA ALA A 248 -1.03 5.69 -25.72
C ALA A 248 0.38 6.25 -25.44
N GLY A 249 0.45 7.42 -24.79
CA GLY A 249 1.68 8.14 -24.50
C GLY A 249 2.31 7.83 -23.16
N ALA A 250 1.69 6.96 -22.34
CA ALA A 250 2.10 6.70 -20.95
C ALA A 250 3.58 6.34 -20.80
N HIS A 251 4.18 5.67 -21.77
CA HIS A 251 5.61 5.31 -21.74
C HIS A 251 6.57 6.51 -21.88
N ARG A 252 6.08 7.67 -22.36
CA ARG A 252 6.88 8.86 -22.65
C ARG A 252 6.43 10.07 -21.83
N TYR A 253 5.12 10.19 -21.61
CA TYR A 253 4.51 11.33 -20.96
C TYR A 253 3.58 10.89 -19.83
N VAL A 254 3.64 11.63 -18.73
CA VAL A 254 2.55 11.71 -17.76
C VAL A 254 1.74 12.94 -18.11
N VAL A 255 0.48 12.73 -18.49
CA VAL A 255 -0.44 13.80 -18.87
C VAL A 255 -1.12 14.34 -17.61
N ILE A 256 -1.11 15.66 -17.43
CA ILE A 256 -1.70 16.35 -16.27
C ILE A 256 -3.07 16.94 -16.65
N ASP A 257 -4.09 16.78 -15.80
CA ASP A 257 -5.46 17.27 -16.06
C ASP A 257 -5.63 18.73 -15.67
N TYR A 258 -5.56 19.59 -16.67
CA TYR A 258 -5.53 21.04 -16.52
C TYR A 258 -6.92 21.70 -16.59
N ARG A 259 -8.00 20.92 -16.80
CA ARG A 259 -9.38 21.44 -16.87
C ARG A 259 -9.81 22.16 -15.58
N ARG A 260 -9.24 21.76 -14.44
CA ARG A 260 -9.44 22.47 -13.15
C ARG A 260 -8.86 23.88 -13.14
N VAL A 261 -7.83 24.16 -13.97
CA VAL A 261 -7.18 25.47 -14.05
C VAL A 261 -7.78 26.33 -15.18
N GLN A 262 -8.37 25.71 -16.21
CA GLN A 262 -9.08 26.42 -17.28
C GLN A 262 -10.22 27.31 -16.76
N SER A 263 -10.96 26.90 -15.72
CA SER A 263 -12.03 27.75 -15.16
C SER A 263 -11.49 28.99 -14.46
N ILE A 264 -10.31 28.88 -13.84
CA ILE A 264 -9.64 30.00 -13.15
C ILE A 264 -9.04 30.98 -14.17
N ILE A 265 -8.54 30.45 -15.29
CA ILE A 265 -7.87 31.23 -16.32
C ILE A 265 -8.86 31.79 -17.35
N GLY A 266 -9.96 31.11 -17.66
CA GLY A 266 -10.99 31.60 -18.58
C GLY A 266 -11.60 32.93 -18.12
N GLU A 267 -11.87 33.07 -16.81
CA GLU A 267 -12.37 34.32 -16.22
C GLU A 267 -11.35 35.46 -16.26
N GLN A 268 -10.04 35.17 -16.24
CA GLN A 268 -8.97 36.18 -16.32
C GLN A 268 -8.49 36.44 -17.76
N ALA A 269 -8.61 35.47 -18.66
CA ALA A 269 -8.22 35.57 -20.07
C ALA A 269 -9.21 36.42 -20.87
N GLU A 270 -10.51 36.37 -20.56
CA GLU A 270 -11.49 37.33 -21.08
C GLU A 270 -11.18 38.77 -20.64
N ALA A 271 -10.62 38.96 -19.43
CA ALA A 271 -10.24 40.26 -18.91
C ALA A 271 -8.92 40.81 -19.47
N LEU A 272 -8.01 39.93 -19.94
CA LEU A 272 -6.69 40.31 -20.44
C LEU A 272 -6.62 40.56 -21.95
N GLY A 273 -7.65 40.22 -22.74
CA GLY A 273 -7.71 40.55 -24.17
C GLY A 273 -6.55 39.97 -25.00
N GLU A 274 -5.89 38.92 -24.50
CA GLU A 274 -4.71 38.34 -25.15
C GLU A 274 -5.11 37.24 -26.13
N ARG A 275 -4.53 37.28 -27.33
CA ARG A 275 -4.50 36.14 -28.24
C ARG A 275 -3.81 34.99 -27.50
N PHE A 276 -4.45 33.83 -27.45
CA PHE A 276 -3.85 32.60 -26.97
C PHE A 276 -2.60 32.28 -27.80
N ASP A 277 -1.44 32.75 -27.34
CA ASP A 277 -0.16 32.60 -28.00
C ASP A 277 0.78 31.66 -27.21
N ASP A 278 1.98 31.48 -27.73
CA ASP A 278 2.97 30.58 -27.13
C ASP A 278 3.46 31.09 -25.76
N SER A 279 3.36 32.39 -25.48
CA SER A 279 3.74 32.96 -24.18
C SER A 279 2.76 32.51 -23.10
N LEU A 280 1.46 32.64 -23.35
CA LEU A 280 0.43 32.16 -22.42
C LEU A 280 0.59 30.66 -22.15
N ALA A 281 0.84 29.87 -23.21
CA ALA A 281 1.10 28.44 -23.06
C ALA A 281 2.31 28.15 -22.17
N MET A 282 3.37 28.97 -22.24
CA MET A 282 4.55 28.85 -21.38
C MET A 282 4.27 29.25 -19.93
N ASP A 283 3.52 30.32 -19.70
CA ASP A 283 3.11 30.73 -18.35
C ASP A 283 2.27 29.63 -17.70
N MET A 284 1.28 29.10 -18.43
CA MET A 284 0.49 27.96 -17.99
C MET A 284 1.37 26.73 -17.71
N GLY A 285 2.29 26.39 -18.62
CA GLY A 285 3.21 25.28 -18.43
C GLY A 285 4.07 25.41 -17.18
N ARG A 286 4.58 26.61 -16.90
CA ARG A 286 5.37 26.92 -15.70
C ARG A 286 4.55 26.79 -14.42
N LEU A 287 3.34 27.33 -14.41
CA LEU A 287 2.41 27.20 -13.28
C LEU A 287 2.06 25.73 -13.00
N LEU A 288 1.93 24.93 -14.06
CA LEU A 288 1.65 23.49 -13.99
C LEU A 288 2.90 22.64 -13.72
N GLY A 289 4.10 23.22 -13.64
CA GLY A 289 5.35 22.47 -13.50
C GLY A 289 5.54 21.42 -14.59
N ALA A 290 4.96 21.62 -15.77
CA ALA A 290 5.06 20.71 -16.90
C ALA A 290 6.43 20.87 -17.58
N ASP A 291 7.00 19.79 -18.10
CA ASP A 291 8.24 19.83 -18.87
C ASP A 291 7.97 20.23 -20.34
N ALA A 292 6.74 19.99 -20.80
CA ALA A 292 6.24 20.40 -22.10
C ALA A 292 4.74 20.66 -22.05
N VAL A 293 4.24 21.45 -22.99
CA VAL A 293 2.80 21.71 -23.16
C VAL A 293 2.36 21.45 -24.58
N LEU A 294 1.13 20.94 -24.75
CA LEU A 294 0.48 20.76 -26.03
C LEU A 294 -0.59 21.83 -26.21
N THR A 295 -0.49 22.59 -27.29
CA THR A 295 -1.54 23.48 -27.77
C THR A 295 -1.97 23.05 -29.17
N GLY A 296 -3.19 23.38 -29.57
CA GLY A 296 -3.68 23.05 -30.89
C GLY A 296 -4.73 24.01 -31.42
N GLU A 297 -5.12 23.74 -32.65
CA GLU A 297 -6.06 24.55 -33.42
C GLU A 297 -6.94 23.63 -34.27
N ILE A 298 -8.25 23.80 -34.20
CA ILE A 298 -9.20 23.33 -35.21
C ILE A 298 -9.23 24.42 -36.28
N ARG A 299 -8.50 24.21 -37.37
CA ARG A 299 -8.34 25.22 -38.43
C ARG A 299 -9.56 25.32 -39.34
N ALA A 300 -10.20 24.19 -39.61
CA ALA A 300 -11.39 24.14 -40.44
C ALA A 300 -12.19 22.86 -40.21
N VAL A 301 -13.51 22.98 -40.32
CA VAL A 301 -14.44 21.87 -40.45
C VAL A 301 -15.23 22.13 -41.72
N SER A 302 -15.20 21.19 -42.67
CA SER A 302 -15.92 21.34 -43.94
C SER A 302 -16.74 20.11 -44.29
N GLN A 303 -17.89 20.36 -44.91
CA GLN A 303 -18.78 19.32 -45.42
C GLN A 303 -18.81 19.34 -46.93
N GLN A 304 -18.45 18.21 -47.55
CA GLN A 304 -18.63 18.01 -48.98
C GLN A 304 -19.61 16.86 -49.20
N GLY A 305 -20.86 17.20 -49.51
CA GLY A 305 -21.95 16.25 -49.59
C GLY A 305 -22.24 15.60 -48.23
N ARG A 306 -21.98 14.29 -48.11
CA ARG A 306 -22.16 13.51 -46.87
C ARG A 306 -20.85 13.18 -46.15
N ARG A 307 -19.73 13.76 -46.57
CA ARG A 307 -18.43 13.60 -45.92
C ARG A 307 -18.07 14.86 -45.18
N ILE A 308 -17.69 14.71 -43.92
CA ILE A 308 -17.17 15.79 -43.09
C ILE A 308 -15.65 15.61 -42.99
N ARG A 309 -14.92 16.70 -43.13
CA ARG A 309 -13.47 16.76 -42.97
C ARG A 309 -13.14 17.77 -41.88
N ILE A 310 -12.21 17.39 -41.00
CA ILE A 310 -11.67 18.26 -39.96
C ILE A 310 -10.16 18.41 -40.17
N GLN A 311 -9.69 19.65 -40.09
CA GLN A 311 -8.29 20.00 -40.12
C GLN A 311 -7.86 20.49 -38.74
N VAL A 312 -6.90 19.78 -38.14
CA VAL A 312 -6.36 20.08 -36.82
C VAL A 312 -4.86 20.27 -36.94
N ALA A 313 -4.33 21.30 -36.28
CA ALA A 313 -2.90 21.43 -36.01
C ALA A 313 -2.67 21.31 -34.50
N ALA A 314 -1.56 20.69 -34.11
CA ALA A 314 -1.13 20.64 -32.72
C ALA A 314 0.39 20.76 -32.64
N LYS A 315 0.87 21.40 -31.58
CA LYS A 315 2.30 21.51 -31.30
C LYS A 315 2.60 21.25 -29.85
N ILE A 316 3.74 20.62 -29.60
CA ILE A 316 4.32 20.46 -28.28
C ILE A 316 5.45 21.48 -28.13
N LEU A 317 5.36 22.29 -27.10
CA LEU A 317 6.35 23.30 -26.73
C LEU A 317 7.08 22.87 -25.46
N ALA A 318 8.41 22.97 -25.43
CA ALA A 318 9.20 22.74 -24.22
C ALA A 318 9.01 23.88 -23.21
N VAL A 319 8.96 23.54 -21.92
CA VAL A 319 8.84 24.50 -20.83
C VAL A 319 10.07 24.39 -19.91
N PRO A 320 10.78 25.50 -19.62
CA PRO A 320 10.66 26.83 -20.24
C PRO A 320 11.31 26.88 -21.64
N GLY A 321 11.04 27.95 -22.38
CA GLY A 321 11.79 28.32 -23.58
C GLY A 321 11.03 28.22 -24.91
N ALA A 322 9.77 27.76 -24.90
CA ALA A 322 8.87 27.72 -26.06
C ALA A 322 9.43 27.01 -27.30
N LYS A 323 10.45 26.16 -27.13
CA LYS A 323 11.02 25.40 -28.24
C LYS A 323 9.98 24.40 -28.73
N VAL A 324 9.63 24.48 -30.01
CA VAL A 324 8.79 23.47 -30.66
C VAL A 324 9.51 22.13 -30.64
N LEU A 325 9.00 21.18 -29.85
CA LEU A 325 9.48 19.81 -29.76
C LEU A 325 8.87 18.93 -30.84
N LYS A 326 7.61 19.22 -31.19
CA LYS A 326 6.85 18.52 -32.23
C LYS A 326 5.77 19.44 -32.76
N GLU A 327 5.50 19.35 -34.05
CA GLU A 327 4.36 19.98 -34.70
C GLU A 327 3.71 18.93 -35.61
N VAL A 328 2.38 18.92 -35.61
CA VAL A 328 1.57 17.94 -36.32
C VAL A 328 0.42 18.65 -36.99
N GLU A 329 0.25 18.37 -38.28
CA GLU A 329 -0.97 18.69 -39.01
C GLU A 329 -1.72 17.40 -39.36
N LEU A 330 -3.03 17.44 -39.15
CA LEU A 330 -3.95 16.34 -39.39
C LEU A 330 -5.14 16.82 -40.20
N SER A 331 -5.46 16.09 -41.27
CA SER A 331 -6.70 16.26 -42.03
C SER A 331 -7.47 14.94 -41.99
N HIS A 332 -8.41 14.83 -41.08
CA HIS A 332 -9.24 13.63 -40.90
C HIS A 332 -10.52 13.75 -41.72
N THR A 333 -10.92 12.69 -42.44
CA THR A 333 -12.19 12.63 -43.17
C THR A 333 -13.00 11.46 -42.68
N PHE A 334 -14.17 11.73 -42.11
CA PHE A 334 -15.02 10.68 -41.55
C PHE A 334 -15.59 9.78 -42.65
N SER A 335 -15.45 8.48 -42.45
CA SER A 335 -15.84 7.46 -43.44
C SER A 335 -17.32 7.11 -43.40
N ARG A 336 -17.99 7.37 -42.26
CA ARG A 336 -19.41 7.06 -42.03
C ARG A 336 -20.31 8.22 -42.46
N LYS A 337 -21.54 7.88 -42.83
CA LYS A 337 -22.58 8.89 -43.04
C LYS A 337 -22.93 9.49 -41.69
N MET A 338 -22.69 10.78 -41.52
CA MET A 338 -22.96 11.51 -40.29
C MET A 338 -23.32 12.96 -40.63
N THR A 339 -23.98 13.64 -39.70
CA THR A 339 -24.27 15.07 -39.73
C THR A 339 -23.29 15.84 -38.85
N MET A 340 -23.41 17.16 -38.82
CA MET A 340 -22.60 18.00 -37.94
C MET A 340 -22.89 17.75 -36.46
N ASP A 341 -24.10 17.34 -36.12
CA ASP A 341 -24.52 17.08 -34.74
C ASP A 341 -23.84 15.83 -34.15
N ASP A 342 -23.39 14.91 -35.02
CA ASP A 342 -22.69 13.68 -34.62
C ASP A 342 -21.21 13.94 -34.29
N LEU A 343 -20.66 15.11 -34.65
CA LEU A 343 -19.22 15.41 -34.53
C LEU A 343 -18.67 15.20 -33.10
N PRO A 344 -19.32 15.67 -32.03
CA PRO A 344 -18.83 15.45 -30.66
C PRO A 344 -18.57 13.98 -30.33
N GLU A 345 -19.42 13.06 -30.81
CA GLU A 345 -19.32 11.63 -30.52
C GLU A 345 -18.15 10.95 -31.25
N VAL A 346 -17.74 11.51 -32.39
CA VAL A 346 -16.66 10.95 -33.23
C VAL A 346 -15.31 11.66 -33.04
N MET A 347 -15.22 12.67 -32.18
CA MET A 347 -13.94 13.32 -31.86
C MET A 347 -12.84 12.39 -31.34
N PRO A 348 -13.14 11.29 -30.61
CA PRO A 348 -12.14 10.30 -30.26
C PRO A 348 -11.37 9.73 -31.47
N GLU A 349 -12.00 9.58 -32.65
CA GLU A 349 -11.31 9.10 -33.86
C GLU A 349 -10.22 10.09 -34.32
N VAL A 350 -10.54 11.39 -34.29
CA VAL A 350 -9.59 12.47 -34.64
C VAL A 350 -8.47 12.54 -33.61
N ALA A 351 -8.82 12.47 -32.32
CA ALA A 351 -7.87 12.51 -31.22
C ALA A 351 -6.90 11.33 -31.25
N GLN A 352 -7.36 10.13 -31.55
CA GLN A 352 -6.53 8.93 -31.67
C GLN A 352 -5.49 9.08 -32.79
N GLU A 353 -5.91 9.56 -33.96
CA GLU A 353 -4.99 9.78 -35.08
C GLU A 353 -3.98 10.91 -34.78
N LEU A 354 -4.44 11.98 -34.13
CA LEU A 354 -3.59 13.09 -33.72
C LEU A 354 -2.56 12.65 -32.68
N ALA A 355 -2.98 11.95 -31.62
CA ALA A 355 -2.12 11.42 -30.58
C ALA A 355 -1.07 10.46 -31.15
N LYS A 356 -1.45 9.58 -32.07
CA LYS A 356 -0.52 8.70 -32.77
C LYS A 356 0.57 9.49 -33.52
N LYS A 357 0.21 10.55 -34.24
CA LYS A 357 1.17 11.42 -34.94
C LYS A 357 2.06 12.23 -33.99
N ILE A 358 1.53 12.61 -32.82
CA ILE A 358 2.28 13.31 -31.78
C ILE A 358 3.36 12.41 -31.15
N LEU A 359 3.03 11.12 -30.94
CA LEU A 359 3.88 10.16 -30.24
C LEU A 359 4.96 9.51 -31.13
N GLN A 360 4.76 9.53 -32.46
CA GLN A 360 5.76 9.16 -33.47
C GLN A 360 6.86 10.21 -33.59
#